data_AF-A0A2M8QN41-F1
#
_entry.id   AF-A0A2M8QN41-F1
#
_cell.length_a   1.000
_cell.length_b   1.000
_cell.length_c   1.000
_cell.angle_alpha   90.00
_cell.angle_beta   90.00
_cell.angle_gamma   90.00
#
_symmetry.space_group_name_H-M   'P 1'
#
loop_
_entity.id
_entity.type
_entity.pdbx_description
1 polymer ?
#
loop_
_entity_poly.entity_id
_entity_poly.type
_entity_poly.pdbx_seq_one_letter_code
_entity_poly.pdbx_strand_id
1 'polypeptide(L)'
;MWQIRKEKGSEPREEAADALVAPVASWEDDRHTELKVALHQKLIDIINLSALDNMSRAQVEAEVGEIVHEQLALQKHALNLEERKRLVSDILDELLGLGPLEPLLKDHSITDILVNGHKLVFVERGGRLVETATRFKDEKHLLRIIQKIVAAVGRRVDESSPFVDARLADGSRVNAIVPPLAVDGSLLSIRKFAKVPISMARLTELGSVPGPMAQVLAAVVAARRNVLISGGTGSGKTTLLNAMSASIDEHERIVTIEDSAELQLQQRHVARLETRPANIEGRGEVSQRDLVKNALRMRPDRIIVGEVRAGEAFDMLQAMNTGHDGSMTTVHANTPRDALSRVEQMIGMSGIDISPRSARAQIASALNVIVQVGRLADGRRRLLSISEITGMEGEVITMQEIFRFKLTGRDEDGMVRGHFEATGIRPKFMSELTDRGINLPADLFRPDAVVQ
;
A
#
# COMPACT_ATOMS: atom_id res chain seq x y z
N MET A 1 -0.55 -48.98 -59.76
CA MET A 1 0.51 -49.88 -59.29
C MET A 1 0.32 -50.03 -57.78
N TRP A 2 -0.10 -51.22 -57.34
CA TRP A 2 -0.04 -51.85 -56.00
C TRP A 2 0.05 -50.95 -54.75
N GLN A 3 -0.98 -50.81 -53.90
CA GLN A 3 -1.51 -51.73 -52.84
C GLN A 3 -0.70 -51.82 -51.52
N ILE A 4 -1.42 -51.57 -50.41
CA ILE A 4 -1.32 -52.18 -49.04
C ILE A 4 -0.27 -51.52 -48.09
N ARG A 5 -0.59 -50.95 -46.90
CA ARG A 5 -1.45 -51.43 -45.78
C ARG A 5 -1.84 -50.26 -44.83
N LYS A 6 -3.13 -50.15 -44.48
CA LYS A 6 -3.65 -49.62 -43.19
C LYS A 6 -3.20 -50.60 -42.07
N GLU A 7 -2.99 -50.26 -40.80
CA GLU A 7 -3.94 -49.70 -39.83
C GLU A 7 -3.23 -49.60 -38.46
N LYS A 8 -3.42 -48.51 -37.70
CA LYS A 8 -3.89 -48.54 -36.30
C LYS A 8 -4.08 -47.11 -35.79
N GLY A 9 -5.24 -46.90 -35.16
CA GLY A 9 -5.81 -45.62 -34.78
C GLY A 9 -4.90 -44.74 -33.93
N SER A 10 -5.00 -43.45 -34.21
CA SER A 10 -4.53 -42.36 -33.36
C SER A 10 -5.45 -42.24 -32.14
N GLU A 11 -5.04 -42.77 -31.00
CA GLU A 11 -5.47 -42.26 -29.71
C GLU A 11 -4.84 -40.86 -29.53
N PRO A 12 -5.62 -39.80 -29.28
CA PRO A 12 -5.05 -38.55 -28.80
C PRO A 12 -4.59 -38.77 -27.36
N ARG A 13 -3.32 -38.49 -27.08
CA ARG A 13 -2.79 -38.36 -25.72
C ARG A 13 -3.52 -37.22 -25.02
N GLU A 14 -4.46 -37.58 -24.15
CA GLU A 14 -4.88 -36.73 -23.03
C GLU A 14 -3.71 -36.65 -22.04
N GLU A 15 -2.84 -35.66 -22.22
CA GLU A 15 -1.88 -35.24 -21.20
C GLU A 15 -2.35 -33.90 -20.60
N ALA A 16 -2.96 -34.03 -19.43
CA ALA A 16 -2.89 -33.11 -18.29
C ALA A 16 -3.10 -31.61 -18.58
N ALA A 17 -4.35 -31.22 -18.84
CA ALA A 17 -4.83 -29.84 -18.72
C ALA A 17 -5.82 -29.70 -17.54
N ASP A 18 -5.54 -30.38 -16.42
CA ASP A 18 -6.41 -30.41 -15.25
C ASP A 18 -5.62 -30.05 -13.99
N ALA A 19 -5.27 -28.77 -13.84
CA ALA A 19 -4.80 -28.19 -12.59
C ALA A 19 -4.83 -26.66 -12.67
N LEU A 20 -5.92 -26.08 -12.13
CA LEU A 20 -6.02 -24.78 -11.42
C LEU A 20 -7.47 -24.26 -11.46
N VAL A 21 -8.44 -25.14 -11.20
CA VAL A 21 -9.76 -24.73 -10.72
C VAL A 21 -9.71 -24.96 -9.20
N ALA A 22 -9.76 -23.88 -8.43
CA ALA A 22 -9.90 -23.98 -6.98
C ALA A 22 -11.15 -24.82 -6.66
N PRO A 23 -11.15 -25.63 -5.58
CA PRO A 23 -12.30 -26.47 -5.28
C PRO A 23 -13.53 -25.59 -5.11
N VAL A 24 -14.55 -25.84 -5.93
CA VAL A 24 -15.92 -25.33 -5.72
C VAL A 24 -16.32 -25.78 -4.32
N ALA A 25 -16.78 -24.81 -3.51
CA ALA A 25 -17.09 -25.00 -2.09
C ALA A 25 -17.83 -26.33 -1.85
N SER A 26 -17.29 -27.14 -0.94
CA SER A 26 -17.85 -28.44 -0.61
C SER A 26 -19.20 -28.26 0.10
N TRP A 27 -20.08 -29.26 0.01
CA TRP A 27 -21.41 -29.26 0.61
C TRP A 27 -21.39 -29.11 2.15
N GLU A 28 -20.22 -29.26 2.78
CA GLU A 28 -20.00 -29.03 4.22
C GLU A 28 -19.89 -27.54 4.58
N ASP A 29 -19.35 -26.70 3.69
CA ASP A 29 -19.25 -25.24 3.89
C ASP A 29 -20.63 -24.57 3.82
N ASP A 30 -21.53 -25.04 2.95
CA ASP A 30 -22.91 -24.54 2.87
C ASP A 30 -23.72 -24.88 4.13
N ARG A 31 -23.56 -26.10 4.68
CA ARG A 31 -24.21 -26.51 5.94
C ARG A 31 -23.75 -25.68 7.13
N HIS A 32 -22.45 -25.42 7.25
CA HIS A 32 -21.92 -24.57 8.31
C HIS A 32 -22.37 -23.12 8.16
N THR A 33 -22.55 -22.63 6.93
CA THR A 33 -23.05 -21.28 6.67
C THR A 33 -24.52 -21.14 7.06
N GLU A 34 -25.38 -22.11 6.72
CA GLU A 34 -26.78 -22.12 7.15
C GLU A 34 -26.94 -22.23 8.68
N LEU A 35 -26.13 -23.07 9.32
CA LEU A 35 -26.13 -23.22 10.79
C LEU A 35 -25.71 -21.92 11.49
N LYS A 36 -24.69 -21.23 10.96
CA LYS A 36 -24.26 -19.91 11.43
C LYS A 36 -25.38 -18.88 11.29
N VAL A 37 -26.08 -18.86 10.15
CA VAL A 37 -27.18 -17.93 9.91
C VAL A 37 -28.33 -18.15 10.89
N ALA A 38 -28.68 -19.41 11.17
CA ALA A 38 -29.73 -19.76 12.13
C ALA A 38 -29.34 -19.37 13.57
N LEU A 39 -28.09 -19.64 13.98
CA LEU A 39 -27.59 -19.23 15.30
C LEU A 39 -27.55 -17.72 15.44
N HIS A 40 -27.04 -17.01 14.43
CA HIS A 40 -26.89 -15.56 14.46
C HIS A 40 -28.24 -14.82 14.53
N GLN A 41 -29.25 -15.30 13.80
CA GLN A 41 -30.60 -14.74 13.88
C GLN A 41 -31.18 -14.86 15.30
N LYS A 42 -31.02 -16.03 15.92
CA LYS A 42 -31.44 -16.26 17.31
C LYS A 42 -30.61 -15.47 18.32
N LEU A 43 -29.32 -15.30 18.09
CA LEU A 43 -28.46 -14.51 18.96
C LEU A 43 -28.83 -13.02 18.93
N ILE A 44 -29.22 -12.48 17.77
CA ILE A 44 -29.79 -11.14 17.68
C ILE A 44 -31.13 -11.05 18.42
N ASP A 45 -31.95 -12.10 18.38
CA ASP A 45 -33.25 -12.12 19.07
C ASP A 45 -33.12 -12.29 20.60
N ILE A 46 -32.10 -13.01 21.07
CA ILE A 46 -31.86 -13.34 22.48
C ILE A 46 -30.99 -12.26 23.16
N ILE A 47 -29.94 -11.82 22.48
CA ILE A 47 -29.02 -10.81 22.99
C ILE A 47 -29.56 -9.45 22.56
N ASN A 48 -30.25 -8.79 23.49
CA ASN A 48 -30.65 -7.40 23.33
C ASN A 48 -29.37 -6.58 23.01
N LEU A 49 -29.28 -5.96 21.83
CA LEU A 49 -28.07 -5.24 21.40
C LEU A 49 -27.59 -4.20 22.44
N SER A 50 -28.53 -3.63 23.20
CA SER A 50 -28.28 -2.66 24.28
C SER A 50 -27.68 -3.25 25.55
N ALA A 51 -27.79 -4.56 25.79
CA ALA A 51 -27.17 -5.25 26.92
C ALA A 51 -25.67 -5.50 26.67
N LEU A 52 -25.27 -5.69 25.40
CA LEU A 52 -23.87 -5.90 25.01
C LEU A 52 -22.98 -4.70 25.31
N ASP A 53 -23.50 -3.48 25.22
CA ASP A 53 -22.74 -2.25 25.43
C ASP A 53 -22.15 -2.12 26.85
N ASN A 54 -22.73 -2.81 27.84
CA ASN A 54 -22.27 -2.76 29.24
C ASN A 54 -21.45 -3.99 29.66
N MET A 55 -21.22 -4.95 28.76
CA MET A 55 -20.55 -6.20 29.07
C MET A 55 -19.10 -6.19 28.57
N SER A 56 -18.20 -6.79 29.36
CA SER A 56 -16.83 -7.03 28.91
C SER A 56 -16.81 -8.13 27.84
N ARG A 57 -15.81 -8.10 26.95
CA ARG A 57 -15.64 -9.12 25.89
C ARG A 57 -15.66 -10.56 26.43
N ALA A 58 -15.06 -10.79 27.60
CA ALA A 58 -15.04 -12.11 28.24
C ALA A 58 -16.43 -12.57 28.71
N GLN A 59 -17.28 -11.65 29.15
CA GLN A 59 -18.66 -11.97 29.54
C GLN A 59 -19.51 -12.30 28.31
N VAL A 60 -19.37 -11.52 27.23
CA VAL A 60 -20.07 -11.79 25.97
C VAL A 60 -19.64 -13.13 25.38
N GLU A 61 -18.35 -13.46 25.45
CA GLU A 61 -17.82 -14.76 25.00
C GLU A 61 -18.39 -15.94 25.79
N ALA A 62 -18.50 -15.82 27.12
CA ALA A 62 -19.09 -16.85 27.95
C ALA A 62 -20.57 -17.08 27.60
N GLU A 63 -21.36 -16.02 27.50
CA GLU A 63 -22.79 -16.09 27.23
C GLU A 63 -23.10 -16.59 25.82
N VAL A 64 -22.36 -16.13 24.81
CA VAL A 64 -22.42 -16.68 23.45
C VAL A 64 -22.04 -18.17 23.46
N GLY A 65 -21.01 -18.55 24.20
CA GLY A 65 -20.57 -19.94 24.33
C GLY A 65 -21.64 -20.87 24.92
N GLU A 66 -22.43 -20.39 25.87
CA GLU A 66 -23.58 -21.08 26.47
C GLU A 66 -24.73 -21.20 25.47
N ILE A 67 -25.13 -20.11 24.81
CA ILE A 67 -26.21 -20.12 23.81
C ILE A 67 -25.87 -21.07 22.66
N VAL A 68 -24.62 -21.05 22.17
CA VAL A 68 -24.15 -21.97 21.13
C VAL A 68 -24.24 -23.43 21.61
N HIS A 69 -23.92 -23.71 22.88
CA HIS A 69 -24.04 -25.05 23.44
C HIS A 69 -25.48 -25.57 23.41
N GLU A 70 -26.41 -24.75 23.91
CA GLU A 70 -27.83 -25.11 23.99
C GLU A 70 -28.42 -25.32 22.61
N GLN A 71 -28.08 -24.48 21.63
CA GLN A 71 -28.60 -24.62 20.26
C GLN A 71 -28.06 -25.87 19.55
N LEU A 72 -26.78 -26.19 19.71
CA LEU A 72 -26.20 -27.41 19.14
C LEU A 72 -26.86 -28.67 19.73
N ALA A 73 -27.15 -28.64 21.04
CA ALA A 73 -27.87 -29.72 21.72
C ALA A 73 -29.32 -29.88 21.20
N LEU A 74 -30.04 -28.77 21.00
CA LEU A 74 -31.41 -28.77 20.47
C LEU A 74 -31.49 -29.28 19.02
N GLN A 75 -30.52 -28.93 18.18
CA GLN A 75 -30.50 -29.32 16.76
C GLN A 75 -29.84 -30.68 16.51
N LYS A 76 -29.39 -31.39 17.55
CA LYS A 76 -28.62 -32.65 17.48
C LYS A 76 -27.40 -32.56 16.55
N HIS A 77 -26.80 -31.38 16.48
CA HIS A 77 -25.62 -31.16 15.65
C HIS A 77 -24.37 -31.49 16.49
N ALA A 78 -23.63 -32.51 16.07
CA ALA A 78 -22.39 -32.89 16.73
C ALA A 78 -21.22 -32.15 16.08
N LEU A 79 -20.77 -31.07 16.73
CA LEU A 79 -19.50 -30.42 16.40
C LEU A 79 -18.42 -30.89 17.38
N ASN A 80 -17.20 -31.04 16.89
CA ASN A 80 -16.05 -31.27 17.75
C ASN A 80 -15.67 -29.99 18.52
N LEU A 81 -14.75 -30.10 19.50
CA LEU A 81 -14.38 -28.97 20.35
C LEU A 81 -13.82 -27.78 19.56
N GLU A 82 -13.02 -28.05 18.52
CA GLU A 82 -12.40 -27.01 17.69
C GLU A 82 -13.41 -26.31 16.77
N GLU A 83 -14.32 -27.07 16.17
CA GLU A 83 -15.45 -26.54 15.39
C GLU A 83 -16.36 -25.65 16.24
N ARG A 84 -16.66 -26.07 17.48
CA ARG A 84 -17.46 -25.27 18.41
C ARG A 84 -16.74 -23.97 18.78
N LYS A 85 -15.44 -24.02 19.10
CA LYS A 85 -14.65 -22.81 19.38
C LYS A 85 -14.64 -21.87 18.18
N ARG A 86 -14.48 -22.40 16.96
CA ARG A 86 -14.51 -21.61 15.73
C ARG A 86 -15.88 -20.95 15.53
N LEU A 87 -16.97 -21.67 15.77
CA LEU A 87 -18.33 -21.13 15.68
C LEU A 87 -18.56 -20.00 16.69
N VAL A 88 -18.12 -20.16 17.94
CA VAL A 88 -18.18 -19.11 18.96
C VAL A 88 -17.36 -17.89 18.53
N SER A 89 -16.13 -18.09 18.05
CA SER A 89 -15.28 -17.00 17.56
C SER A 89 -15.91 -16.25 16.39
N ASP A 90 -16.48 -16.96 15.40
CA ASP A 90 -17.13 -16.36 14.23
C ASP A 90 -18.34 -15.51 14.65
N ILE A 91 -19.12 -15.98 15.62
CA ILE A 91 -20.26 -15.24 16.17
C ILE A 91 -19.81 -14.00 16.95
N LEU A 92 -18.72 -14.11 17.71
CA LEU A 92 -18.16 -12.96 18.42
C LEU A 92 -17.64 -11.91 17.45
N ASP A 93 -16.98 -12.32 16.37
CA ASP A 93 -16.52 -11.44 15.32
C ASP A 93 -17.72 -10.77 14.60
N GLU A 94 -18.86 -11.45 14.47
CA GLU A 94 -20.12 -10.90 13.93
C GLU A 94 -20.80 -9.88 14.86
N LEU A 95 -20.87 -10.16 16.16
CA LEU A 95 -21.50 -9.27 17.15
C LEU A 95 -20.61 -8.05 17.46
N LEU A 96 -19.34 -8.30 17.81
CA LEU A 96 -18.43 -7.29 18.33
C LEU A 96 -17.51 -6.72 17.25
N GLY A 97 -17.09 -7.53 16.28
CA GLY A 97 -16.12 -7.17 15.25
C GLY A 97 -16.74 -6.73 13.92
N LEU A 98 -16.01 -7.01 12.83
CA LEU A 98 -16.41 -6.74 11.44
C LEU A 98 -16.91 -8.00 10.70
N GLY A 99 -17.43 -8.98 11.44
CA GLY A 99 -18.04 -10.19 10.90
C GLY A 99 -17.11 -10.98 9.99
N PRO A 100 -17.53 -11.33 8.76
CA PRO A 100 -16.73 -12.16 7.84
C PRO A 100 -15.34 -11.58 7.50
N LEU A 101 -15.11 -10.27 7.72
CA LEU A 101 -13.85 -9.61 7.43
C LEU A 101 -12.77 -9.85 8.50
N GLU A 102 -13.14 -10.17 9.74
CA GLU A 102 -12.19 -10.30 10.86
C GLU A 102 -11.07 -11.32 10.61
N PRO A 103 -11.34 -12.55 10.11
CA PRO A 103 -10.28 -13.49 9.77
C PRO A 103 -9.31 -12.95 8.71
N LEU A 104 -9.82 -12.24 7.70
CA LEU A 104 -9.02 -11.65 6.62
C LEU A 104 -8.17 -10.47 7.12
N LEU A 105 -8.71 -9.67 8.04
CA LEU A 105 -7.99 -8.58 8.69
C LEU A 105 -6.88 -9.09 9.61
N LYS A 106 -7.07 -10.22 10.29
CA LYS A 106 -6.06 -10.87 11.14
C LYS A 106 -4.92 -11.53 10.33
N ASP A 107 -5.17 -11.96 9.10
CA ASP A 107 -4.16 -12.64 8.25
C ASP A 107 -3.10 -11.67 7.68
N HIS A 108 -1.87 -11.71 8.22
CA HIS A 108 -0.76 -10.85 7.80
C HIS A 108 -0.27 -11.06 6.36
N SER A 109 -0.65 -12.15 5.69
CA SER A 109 -0.30 -12.38 4.28
C SER A 109 -1.14 -11.55 3.30
N ILE A 110 -2.29 -11.03 3.76
CA ILE A 110 -3.21 -10.23 2.96
C ILE A 110 -2.85 -8.75 3.05
N THR A 111 -2.79 -8.07 1.91
CA THR A 111 -2.54 -6.61 1.85
C THR A 111 -3.80 -5.81 1.53
N ASP A 112 -4.68 -6.36 0.69
CA ASP A 112 -5.91 -5.69 0.24
C ASP A 112 -7.07 -6.68 0.31
N ILE A 113 -8.26 -6.21 0.69
CA ILE A 113 -9.53 -6.96 0.70
C ILE A 113 -10.52 -6.18 -0.17
N LEU A 114 -11.07 -6.81 -1.19
CA LEU A 114 -12.01 -6.22 -2.13
C LEU A 114 -13.32 -7.01 -2.12
N VAL A 115 -14.41 -6.34 -1.78
CA VAL A 115 -15.76 -6.93 -1.71
C VAL A 115 -16.59 -6.34 -2.83
N ASN A 116 -17.06 -7.19 -3.73
CA ASN A 116 -17.92 -6.85 -4.85
C ASN A 116 -19.32 -7.42 -4.60
N GLY A 117 -20.13 -6.68 -3.83
CA GLY A 117 -21.40 -7.16 -3.32
C GLY A 117 -21.23 -8.26 -2.26
N HIS A 118 -22.35 -8.72 -1.71
CA HIS A 118 -22.33 -9.63 -0.57
C HIS A 118 -21.76 -11.04 -0.87
N LYS A 119 -21.62 -11.44 -2.14
CA LYS A 119 -21.21 -12.79 -2.53
C LYS A 119 -19.74 -12.93 -2.89
N LEU A 120 -19.08 -11.89 -3.40
CA LEU A 120 -17.75 -12.01 -4.00
C LEU A 120 -16.72 -11.22 -3.19
N VAL A 121 -15.75 -11.92 -2.62
CA VAL A 121 -14.66 -11.32 -1.84
C VAL A 121 -13.31 -11.79 -2.37
N PHE A 122 -12.49 -10.84 -2.79
CA PHE A 122 -11.12 -11.04 -3.25
C PHE A 122 -10.12 -10.51 -2.22
N VAL A 123 -8.93 -11.11 -2.20
CA VAL A 123 -7.81 -10.64 -1.39
C VAL A 123 -6.53 -10.58 -2.21
N GLU A 124 -5.68 -9.59 -1.95
CA GLU A 124 -4.32 -9.55 -2.51
C GLU A 124 -3.37 -10.32 -1.60
N ARG A 125 -2.72 -11.36 -2.14
CA ARG A 125 -1.64 -12.11 -1.50
C ARG A 125 -0.42 -12.12 -2.41
N GLY A 126 0.71 -11.65 -1.92
CA GLY A 126 1.96 -11.61 -2.70
C GLY A 126 1.84 -10.84 -4.02
N GLY A 127 0.98 -9.82 -4.09
CA GLY A 127 0.75 -9.03 -5.31
C GLY A 127 -0.27 -9.63 -6.28
N ARG A 128 -0.87 -10.78 -6.00
CA ARG A 128 -1.90 -11.40 -6.86
C ARG A 128 -3.25 -11.37 -6.16
N LEU A 129 -4.29 -11.01 -6.90
CA LEU A 129 -5.68 -11.08 -6.44
C LEU A 129 -6.18 -12.53 -6.53
N VAL A 130 -6.79 -13.00 -5.45
CA VAL A 130 -7.33 -14.35 -5.32
C VAL A 130 -8.73 -14.27 -4.72
N GLU A 131 -9.69 -15.00 -5.27
CA GLU A 131 -11.03 -15.12 -4.70
C GLU A 131 -10.97 -15.93 -3.39
N THR A 132 -11.76 -15.53 -2.41
CA THR A 132 -11.87 -16.23 -1.12
C THR A 132 -13.23 -16.90 -0.98
N ALA A 133 -13.31 -17.91 -0.10
CA ALA A 133 -14.59 -18.50 0.30
C ALA A 133 -15.44 -17.59 1.22
N THR A 134 -14.90 -16.45 1.65
CA THR A 134 -15.59 -15.52 2.56
C THR A 134 -16.78 -14.88 1.84
N ARG A 135 -17.95 -14.90 2.47
CA ARG A 135 -19.17 -14.28 1.94
C ARG A 135 -19.96 -13.59 3.05
N PHE A 136 -20.75 -12.60 2.66
CA PHE A 136 -21.74 -11.97 3.51
C PHE A 136 -23.10 -12.62 3.27
N LYS A 137 -23.91 -12.72 4.33
CA LYS A 137 -25.25 -13.31 4.30
C LYS A 137 -26.10 -12.75 3.16
N ASP A 138 -26.23 -11.43 3.11
CA ASP A 138 -27.01 -10.69 2.14
C ASP A 138 -26.49 -9.26 2.03
N GLU A 139 -27.07 -8.48 1.12
CA GLU A 139 -26.72 -7.08 0.91
C GLU A 139 -26.93 -6.22 2.17
N LYS A 140 -27.98 -6.51 2.95
CA LYS A 140 -28.26 -5.77 4.21
C LYS A 140 -27.16 -6.01 5.23
N HIS A 141 -26.62 -7.22 5.28
CA HIS A 141 -25.50 -7.56 6.15
C HIS A 141 -24.25 -6.77 5.75
N LEU A 142 -23.87 -6.77 4.46
CA LEU A 142 -22.72 -5.99 3.99
C LEU A 142 -22.89 -4.50 4.34
N LEU A 143 -24.06 -3.92 4.06
CA LEU A 143 -24.39 -2.53 4.41
C LEU A 143 -24.24 -2.25 5.90
N ARG A 144 -24.71 -3.14 6.78
CA ARG A 144 -24.56 -2.99 8.24
C ARG A 144 -23.09 -2.96 8.68
N ILE A 145 -22.25 -3.81 8.09
CA ILE A 145 -20.80 -3.79 8.38
C ILE A 145 -20.16 -2.49 7.87
N ILE A 146 -20.50 -2.04 6.67
CA ILE A 146 -20.03 -0.76 6.13
C ILE A 146 -20.44 0.39 7.07
N GLN A 147 -21.70 0.43 7.51
CA GLN A 147 -22.19 1.45 8.44
C GLN A 147 -21.48 1.40 9.78
N LYS A 148 -21.17 0.20 10.32
CA LYS A 148 -20.41 0.03 11.56
C LYS A 148 -19.00 0.61 11.44
N ILE A 149 -18.30 0.35 10.34
CA ILE A 149 -16.96 0.91 10.05
C ILE A 149 -17.01 2.44 10.03
N VAL A 150 -17.99 2.98 9.32
CA VAL A 150 -18.08 4.41 9.02
C VAL A 150 -18.55 5.21 10.24
N ALA A 151 -19.43 4.64 11.07
CA ALA A 151 -19.85 5.22 12.33
C ALA A 151 -18.70 5.37 13.34
N ALA A 152 -17.77 4.40 13.38
CA ALA A 152 -16.61 4.44 14.27
C ALA A 152 -15.67 5.64 14.01
N VAL A 153 -15.69 6.20 12.80
CA VAL A 153 -14.92 7.40 12.41
C VAL A 153 -15.77 8.67 12.33
N GLY A 154 -17.01 8.64 12.85
CA GLY A 154 -17.92 9.78 12.87
C GLY A 154 -18.42 10.21 11.48
N ARG A 155 -18.41 9.30 10.51
CA ARG A 155 -18.92 9.54 9.15
C ARG A 155 -20.26 8.83 8.95
N ARG A 156 -20.91 9.07 7.81
CA ARG A 156 -22.16 8.41 7.42
C ARG A 156 -22.08 7.94 5.98
N VAL A 157 -22.81 6.86 5.68
CA VAL A 157 -23.00 6.35 4.33
C VAL A 157 -24.42 5.81 4.20
N ASP A 158 -25.17 6.39 3.28
CA ASP A 158 -26.57 6.10 2.99
C ASP A 158 -26.90 6.58 1.55
N GLU A 159 -28.14 6.45 1.10
CA GLU A 159 -28.55 6.84 -0.25
C GLU A 159 -28.27 8.32 -0.58
N SER A 160 -28.23 9.19 0.44
CA SER A 160 -27.94 10.62 0.25
C SER A 160 -26.44 10.93 0.19
N SER A 161 -25.61 10.07 0.80
CA SER A 161 -24.15 10.12 0.79
C SER A 161 -23.58 8.72 0.46
N PRO A 162 -23.69 8.29 -0.82
CA PRO A 162 -23.53 6.88 -1.20
C PRO A 162 -22.07 6.40 -1.33
N PHE A 163 -21.08 7.21 -0.96
CA PHE A 163 -19.68 6.80 -0.95
C PHE A 163 -18.94 7.45 0.21
N VAL A 164 -17.91 6.77 0.71
CA VAL A 164 -17.15 7.24 1.86
C VAL A 164 -15.75 6.65 1.90
N ASP A 165 -14.80 7.49 2.30
CA ASP A 165 -13.49 7.04 2.77
C ASP A 165 -13.46 7.04 4.30
N ALA A 166 -12.88 6.01 4.89
CA ALA A 166 -12.82 5.80 6.34
C ALA A 166 -11.51 5.11 6.74
N ARG A 167 -11.34 4.93 8.05
CA ARG A 167 -10.18 4.24 8.63
C ARG A 167 -10.64 3.25 9.71
N LEU A 168 -10.05 2.06 9.71
CA LEU A 168 -10.22 1.11 10.80
C LEU A 168 -9.34 1.48 12.00
N ALA A 169 -9.65 0.91 13.15
CA ALA A 169 -8.89 1.13 14.39
C ALA A 169 -7.42 0.69 14.29
N ASP A 170 -7.10 -0.26 13.40
CA ASP A 170 -5.73 -0.72 13.13
C ASP A 170 -4.95 0.18 12.15
N GLY A 171 -5.58 1.26 11.65
CA GLY A 171 -5.00 2.19 10.69
C GLY A 171 -5.29 1.84 9.22
N SER A 172 -5.93 0.71 8.94
CA SER A 172 -6.28 0.28 7.57
C SER A 172 -7.23 1.27 6.91
N ARG A 173 -7.02 1.53 5.61
CA ARG A 173 -7.83 2.46 4.83
C ARG A 173 -9.03 1.75 4.24
N VAL A 174 -10.19 2.38 4.30
CA VAL A 174 -11.45 1.83 3.81
C VAL A 174 -12.06 2.79 2.82
N ASN A 175 -12.49 2.28 1.67
CA ASN A 175 -13.36 2.96 0.74
C ASN A 175 -14.63 2.12 0.56
N ALA A 176 -15.80 2.74 0.62
CA ALA A 176 -17.07 2.07 0.38
C ALA A 176 -17.97 2.88 -0.55
N ILE A 177 -18.70 2.19 -1.41
CA ILE A 177 -19.71 2.76 -2.31
C ILE A 177 -20.96 1.90 -2.22
N VAL A 178 -22.13 2.51 -2.00
CA VAL A 178 -23.41 1.82 -1.81
C VAL A 178 -24.41 2.21 -2.92
N PRO A 179 -25.52 1.46 -3.09
CA PRO A 179 -26.61 1.88 -3.96
C PRO A 179 -27.11 3.30 -3.63
N PRO A 180 -27.54 4.09 -4.63
CA PRO A 180 -27.76 3.71 -6.03
C PRO A 180 -26.51 3.79 -6.94
N LEU A 181 -25.34 4.22 -6.44
CA LEU A 181 -24.12 4.31 -7.27
C LEU A 181 -23.54 2.95 -7.61
N ALA A 182 -23.58 2.04 -6.64
CA ALA A 182 -23.15 0.66 -6.82
C ALA A 182 -24.33 -0.20 -7.31
N VAL A 183 -24.52 -0.24 -8.64
CA VAL A 183 -25.71 -0.83 -9.29
C VAL A 183 -25.90 -2.31 -8.96
N ASP A 184 -24.80 -3.06 -8.86
CA ASP A 184 -24.82 -4.51 -8.60
C ASP A 184 -24.74 -4.87 -7.11
N GLY A 185 -24.85 -3.89 -6.22
CA GLY A 185 -24.70 -4.04 -4.76
C GLY A 185 -23.47 -3.32 -4.21
N SER A 186 -23.39 -3.20 -2.89
CA SER A 186 -22.36 -2.40 -2.22
C SER A 186 -20.95 -2.90 -2.49
N LEU A 187 -20.02 -1.96 -2.67
CA LEU A 187 -18.60 -2.20 -2.87
C LEU A 187 -17.83 -1.75 -1.64
N LEU A 188 -16.86 -2.55 -1.22
CA LEU A 188 -15.98 -2.23 -0.09
C LEU A 188 -14.53 -2.62 -0.44
N SER A 189 -13.62 -1.65 -0.34
CA SER A 189 -12.19 -1.85 -0.54
C SER A 189 -11.44 -1.51 0.74
N ILE A 190 -10.67 -2.46 1.26
CA ILE A 190 -9.84 -2.26 2.45
C ILE A 190 -8.39 -2.47 2.06
N ARG A 191 -7.56 -1.44 2.24
CA ARG A 191 -6.10 -1.57 2.17
C ARG A 191 -5.56 -1.67 3.59
N LYS A 192 -4.99 -2.81 3.92
CA LYS A 192 -4.50 -3.10 5.26
C LYS A 192 -3.29 -2.25 5.60
N PHE A 193 -3.26 -1.73 6.82
CA PHE A 193 -2.08 -1.09 7.34
C PHE A 193 -1.03 -2.15 7.70
N ALA A 194 0.13 -2.10 7.05
CA ALA A 194 1.19 -3.05 7.34
C ALA A 194 1.76 -2.78 8.74
N LYS A 195 1.55 -3.69 9.69
CA LYS A 195 2.06 -3.54 11.07
C LYS A 195 3.59 -3.51 11.16
N VAL A 196 4.27 -4.17 10.22
CA VAL A 196 5.74 -4.21 10.16
C VAL A 196 6.17 -3.60 8.83
N PRO A 197 6.86 -2.44 8.85
CA PRO A 197 7.38 -1.86 7.63
C PRO A 197 8.50 -2.74 7.03
N ILE A 198 8.58 -2.79 5.70
CA ILE A 198 9.64 -3.51 5.00
C ILE A 198 10.96 -2.73 5.16
N SER A 199 11.97 -3.36 5.74
CA SER A 199 13.30 -2.77 5.92
C SER A 199 14.12 -2.76 4.63
N MET A 200 15.15 -1.91 4.58
CA MET A 200 16.10 -1.92 3.45
C MET A 200 16.79 -3.30 3.31
N ALA A 201 17.17 -3.92 4.42
CA ALA A 201 17.73 -5.27 4.41
C ALA A 201 16.79 -6.29 3.75
N ARG A 202 15.48 -6.22 4.05
CA ARG A 202 14.49 -7.09 3.42
C ARG A 202 14.34 -6.80 1.93
N LEU A 203 14.41 -5.53 1.50
CA LEU A 203 14.40 -5.19 0.07
C LEU A 203 15.63 -5.76 -0.66
N THR A 204 16.78 -5.83 0.00
CA THR A 204 17.98 -6.47 -0.53
C THR A 204 17.85 -7.98 -0.60
N GLU A 205 17.35 -8.64 0.44
CA GLU A 205 17.05 -10.09 0.42
C GLU A 205 16.08 -10.48 -0.71
N LEU A 206 15.09 -9.63 -0.98
CA LEU A 206 14.12 -9.85 -2.06
C LEU A 206 14.68 -9.55 -3.47
N GLY A 207 15.90 -9.01 -3.56
CA GLY A 207 16.50 -8.57 -4.82
C GLY A 207 15.82 -7.35 -5.44
N SER A 208 15.02 -6.62 -4.65
CA SER A 208 14.37 -5.37 -5.07
C SER A 208 15.33 -4.20 -5.11
N VAL A 209 16.27 -4.15 -4.16
CA VAL A 209 17.32 -3.14 -4.03
C VAL A 209 18.66 -3.83 -3.72
N PRO A 210 19.59 -3.93 -4.67
CA PRO A 210 20.89 -4.56 -4.43
C PRO A 210 21.69 -3.90 -3.31
N GLY A 211 22.55 -4.67 -2.66
CA GLY A 211 23.36 -4.21 -1.52
C GLY A 211 24.19 -2.94 -1.81
N PRO A 212 24.94 -2.87 -2.92
CA PRO A 212 25.69 -1.67 -3.31
C PRO A 212 24.82 -0.43 -3.45
N MET A 213 23.62 -0.56 -4.02
CA MET A 213 22.69 0.55 -4.20
C MET A 213 22.06 0.97 -2.87
N ALA A 214 21.75 0.02 -1.99
CA ALA A 214 21.27 0.30 -0.64
C ALA A 214 22.28 1.13 0.18
N GLN A 215 23.58 0.85 0.05
CA GLN A 215 24.64 1.65 0.69
C GLN A 215 24.66 3.09 0.17
N VAL A 216 24.53 3.28 -1.15
CA VAL A 216 24.45 4.62 -1.75
C VAL A 216 23.21 5.37 -1.28
N LEU A 217 22.04 4.73 -1.25
CA LEU A 217 20.79 5.34 -0.77
C LEU A 217 20.89 5.75 0.71
N ALA A 218 21.50 4.92 1.56
CA ALA A 218 21.73 5.25 2.97
C ALA A 218 22.64 6.48 3.11
N ALA A 219 23.71 6.56 2.33
CA ALA A 219 24.62 7.70 2.32
C ALA A 219 23.93 8.99 1.82
N VAL A 220 23.08 8.90 0.79
CA VAL A 220 22.28 10.02 0.26
C VAL A 220 21.37 10.59 1.36
N VAL A 221 20.69 9.72 2.12
CA VAL A 221 19.81 10.14 3.23
C VAL A 221 20.61 10.76 4.37
N ALA A 222 21.69 10.10 4.81
CA ALA A 222 22.55 10.57 5.89
C ALA A 222 23.21 11.92 5.56
N ALA A 223 23.52 12.16 4.28
CA ALA A 223 24.05 13.42 3.81
C ALA A 223 23.00 14.54 3.60
N ARG A 224 21.75 14.30 4.02
CA ARG A 224 20.62 15.23 3.87
C ARG A 224 20.43 15.68 2.41
N ARG A 225 20.53 14.76 1.46
CA ARG A 225 20.16 15.04 0.07
C ARG A 225 18.66 14.93 -0.12
N ASN A 226 18.10 15.85 -0.88
CA ASN A 226 16.68 15.85 -1.20
C ASN A 226 16.38 14.80 -2.28
N VAL A 227 15.42 13.91 -1.99
CA VAL A 227 15.12 12.75 -2.84
C VAL A 227 13.69 12.78 -3.36
N LEU A 228 13.55 12.62 -4.68
CA LEU A 228 12.28 12.37 -5.35
C LEU A 228 12.18 10.89 -5.73
N ILE A 229 11.23 10.15 -5.16
CA ILE A 229 11.00 8.75 -5.51
C ILE A 229 9.84 8.66 -6.51
N SER A 230 10.11 8.17 -7.72
CA SER A 230 9.13 8.08 -8.80
C SER A 230 8.77 6.65 -9.17
N GLY A 231 7.53 6.43 -9.60
CA GLY A 231 7.05 5.10 -10.01
C GLY A 231 5.55 5.00 -10.23
N GLY A 232 5.12 3.97 -10.95
CA GLY A 232 3.71 3.66 -11.18
C GLY A 232 2.95 3.29 -9.89
N THR A 233 1.63 3.12 -9.98
CA THR A 233 0.81 2.64 -8.87
C THR A 233 1.26 1.23 -8.44
N GLY A 234 1.35 1.00 -7.12
CA GLY A 234 1.76 -0.32 -6.59
C GLY A 234 3.23 -0.70 -6.82
N SER A 235 4.08 0.23 -7.30
CA SER A 235 5.51 0.00 -7.54
C SER A 235 6.37 -0.05 -6.27
N GLY A 236 5.83 0.37 -5.12
CA GLY A 236 6.54 0.36 -3.83
C GLY A 236 7.24 1.68 -3.45
N LYS A 237 6.81 2.83 -4.00
CA LYS A 237 7.40 4.15 -3.68
C LYS A 237 7.43 4.44 -2.18
N THR A 238 6.28 4.39 -1.52
CA THR A 238 6.14 4.65 -0.08
C THR A 238 6.91 3.63 0.74
N THR A 239 6.95 2.37 0.29
CA THR A 239 7.76 1.31 0.92
C THR A 239 9.25 1.64 0.88
N LEU A 240 9.77 2.04 -0.29
CA LEU A 240 11.17 2.42 -0.43
C LEU A 240 11.48 3.68 0.37
N LEU A 241 10.61 4.69 0.36
CA LEU A 241 10.75 5.91 1.16
C LEU A 241 10.89 5.55 2.65
N ASN A 242 10.02 4.69 3.16
CA ASN A 242 10.02 4.27 4.56
C ASN A 242 11.24 3.40 4.92
N ALA A 243 11.77 2.63 3.97
CA ALA A 243 13.01 1.89 4.16
C ALA A 243 14.23 2.83 4.19
N MET A 244 14.26 3.83 3.30
CA MET A 244 15.31 4.85 3.23
C MET A 244 15.31 5.75 4.48
N SER A 245 14.14 6.07 5.03
CA SER A 245 14.03 6.92 6.22
C SER A 245 14.71 6.35 7.47
N ALA A 246 14.97 5.04 7.51
CA ALA A 246 15.74 4.42 8.59
C ALA A 246 17.20 4.92 8.67
N SER A 247 17.71 5.56 7.61
CA SER A 247 19.05 6.17 7.58
C SER A 247 19.06 7.66 7.99
N ILE A 248 17.91 8.20 8.43
CA ILE A 248 17.83 9.54 9.02
C ILE A 248 18.36 9.48 10.45
N ASP A 249 19.15 10.47 10.85
CA ASP A 249 19.74 10.56 12.19
C ASP A 249 18.65 10.68 13.28
N GLU A 250 18.85 9.99 14.40
CA GLU A 250 17.87 9.89 15.50
C GLU A 250 17.61 11.22 16.21
N HIS A 251 18.50 12.20 16.06
CA HIS A 251 18.39 13.54 16.64
C HIS A 251 17.62 14.52 15.75
N GLU A 252 17.27 14.15 14.52
CA GLU A 252 16.52 15.01 13.60
C GLU A 252 15.02 15.02 13.93
N ARG A 253 14.41 16.21 13.93
CA ARG A 253 12.94 16.36 13.98
C ARG A 253 12.36 16.20 12.58
N ILE A 254 11.51 15.19 12.40
CA ILE A 254 10.92 14.88 11.11
C ILE A 254 9.43 15.20 11.15
N VAL A 255 8.93 15.93 10.16
CA VAL A 255 7.48 16.13 9.97
C VAL A 255 7.05 15.33 8.74
N THR A 256 6.13 14.38 8.90
CA THR A 256 5.51 13.67 7.76
C THR A 256 4.17 14.28 7.44
N ILE A 257 3.85 14.42 6.14
CA ILE A 257 2.59 14.97 5.64
C ILE A 257 2.03 14.00 4.62
N GLU A 258 0.85 13.45 4.86
CA GLU A 258 0.25 12.42 4.01
C GLU A 258 -1.27 12.64 3.87
N ASP A 259 -1.87 12.19 2.76
CA ASP A 259 -3.34 12.14 2.67
C ASP A 259 -3.93 11.11 3.65
N SER A 260 -3.18 10.06 3.89
CA SER A 260 -3.45 9.07 4.91
C SER A 260 -2.11 8.55 5.40
N ALA A 261 -1.89 8.57 6.71
CA ALA A 261 -0.59 8.30 7.29
C ALA A 261 -0.17 6.84 7.08
N GLU A 262 0.69 6.58 6.11
CA GLU A 262 1.23 5.27 5.75
C GLU A 262 2.68 5.10 6.24
N LEU A 263 3.42 6.21 6.35
CA LEU A 263 4.80 6.22 6.82
C LEU A 263 4.91 5.84 8.31
N GLN A 264 5.90 4.99 8.58
CA GLN A 264 6.26 4.41 9.86
C GLN A 264 7.76 4.56 10.06
N LEU A 265 8.17 5.79 10.38
CA LEU A 265 9.56 6.14 10.67
C LEU A 265 9.97 5.60 12.04
N GLN A 266 11.24 5.22 12.15
CA GLN A 266 11.81 4.57 13.33
C GLN A 266 12.26 5.58 14.39
N GLN A 267 12.52 6.82 13.98
CA GLN A 267 13.02 7.89 14.84
C GLN A 267 11.99 8.29 15.89
N ARG A 268 12.46 8.69 17.08
CA ARG A 268 11.60 9.16 18.17
C ARG A 268 10.92 10.49 17.85
N HIS A 269 11.61 11.40 17.15
CA HIS A 269 11.18 12.79 17.02
C HIS A 269 10.36 13.06 15.75
N VAL A 270 9.34 12.23 15.51
CA VAL A 270 8.49 12.28 14.32
C VAL A 270 7.12 12.91 14.64
N ALA A 271 6.79 13.99 13.94
CA ALA A 271 5.46 14.60 13.97
C ALA A 271 4.69 14.19 12.70
N ARG A 272 3.66 13.35 12.87
CA ARG A 272 2.84 12.84 11.76
C ARG A 272 1.63 13.74 11.54
N LEU A 273 1.49 14.27 10.34
CA LEU A 273 0.37 15.11 9.91
C LEU A 273 -0.40 14.40 8.80
N GLU A 274 -1.72 14.48 8.87
CA GLU A 274 -2.64 13.91 7.88
C GLU A 274 -3.56 15.02 7.36
N THR A 275 -3.87 15.00 6.06
CA THR A 275 -4.86 15.93 5.50
C THR A 275 -6.24 15.64 6.06
N ARG A 276 -7.12 16.64 5.96
CA ARG A 276 -8.52 16.48 6.32
C ARG A 276 -9.37 16.90 5.12
N PRO A 277 -10.14 15.99 4.50
CA PRO A 277 -11.08 16.40 3.47
C PRO A 277 -12.18 17.30 4.06
N ALA A 278 -12.84 18.07 3.21
CA ALA A 278 -14.01 18.85 3.61
C ALA A 278 -15.10 17.93 4.19
N ASN A 279 -15.91 18.46 5.10
CA ASN A 279 -17.12 17.79 5.56
C ASN A 279 -18.20 17.81 4.45
N ILE A 280 -19.36 17.19 4.71
CA ILE A 280 -20.49 17.11 3.76
C ILE A 280 -20.96 18.51 3.32
N GLU A 281 -20.77 19.53 4.15
CA GLU A 281 -21.10 20.94 3.84
C GLU A 281 -19.99 21.67 3.04
N GLY A 282 -18.92 20.96 2.63
CA GLY A 282 -17.79 21.55 1.91
C GLY A 282 -16.88 22.43 2.77
N ARG A 283 -16.90 22.28 4.10
CA ARG A 283 -16.14 23.11 5.05
C ARG A 283 -15.06 22.32 5.79
N GLY A 284 -14.06 23.05 6.27
CA GLY A 284 -13.05 22.50 7.18
C GLY A 284 -11.98 21.63 6.51
N GLU A 285 -11.83 21.72 5.19
CA GLU A 285 -10.71 21.10 4.48
C GLU A 285 -9.37 21.62 5.03
N VAL A 286 -8.41 20.70 5.17
CA VAL A 286 -7.01 21.00 5.45
C VAL A 286 -6.19 20.25 4.42
N SER A 287 -5.65 20.99 3.45
CA SER A 287 -4.91 20.42 2.32
C SER A 287 -3.46 20.07 2.71
N GLN A 288 -2.79 19.26 1.89
CA GLN A 288 -1.35 19.02 2.06
C GLN A 288 -0.55 20.33 2.06
N ARG A 289 -0.95 21.27 1.20
CA ARG A 289 -0.31 22.58 1.08
C ARG A 289 -0.37 23.37 2.39
N ASP A 290 -1.51 23.34 3.07
CA ASP A 290 -1.69 24.00 4.36
C ASP A 290 -0.77 23.39 5.41
N LEU A 291 -0.66 22.06 5.42
CA LEU A 291 0.23 21.33 6.33
C LEU A 291 1.70 21.61 6.04
N VAL A 292 2.12 21.69 4.77
CA VAL A 292 3.52 22.03 4.41
C VAL A 292 3.87 23.43 4.92
N LYS A 293 3.02 24.43 4.69
CA LYS A 293 3.22 25.79 5.20
C LYS A 293 3.25 25.84 6.72
N ASN A 294 2.39 25.07 7.38
CA ASN A 294 2.38 24.99 8.84
C ASN A 294 3.64 24.30 9.39
N ALA A 295 4.10 23.24 8.72
CA ALA A 295 5.27 22.48 9.12
C ALA A 295 6.53 23.34 9.22
N LEU A 296 6.69 24.35 8.37
CA LEU A 296 7.81 25.32 8.45
C LEU A 296 7.90 26.04 9.80
N ARG A 297 6.79 26.16 10.55
CA ARG A 297 6.74 26.77 11.88
C ARG A 297 7.01 25.78 13.01
N MET A 298 7.11 24.49 12.70
CA MET A 298 7.31 23.41 13.67
C MET A 298 8.79 23.12 13.95
N ARG A 299 9.70 23.97 13.43
CA ARG A 299 11.16 23.79 13.46
C ARG A 299 11.60 22.37 13.02
N PRO A 300 11.16 21.86 11.87
CA PRO A 300 11.60 20.56 11.40
C PRO A 300 13.03 20.61 10.89
N ASP A 301 13.75 19.50 11.04
CA ASP A 301 14.98 19.22 10.30
C ASP A 301 14.67 18.71 8.89
N ARG A 302 13.60 17.91 8.74
CA ARG A 302 13.12 17.37 7.47
C ARG A 302 11.61 17.45 7.36
N ILE A 303 11.12 17.72 6.16
CA ILE A 303 9.70 17.61 5.82
C ILE A 303 9.55 16.50 4.77
N ILE A 304 8.84 15.45 5.11
CA ILE A 304 8.58 14.33 4.21
C ILE A 304 7.12 14.40 3.77
N VAL A 305 6.91 14.62 2.49
CA VAL A 305 5.57 14.58 1.90
C VAL A 305 5.38 13.19 1.31
N GLY A 306 4.40 12.43 1.78
CA GLY A 306 4.23 11.03 1.37
C GLY A 306 4.06 10.88 -0.13
N GLU A 307 3.28 11.75 -0.75
CA GLU A 307 3.11 11.83 -2.20
C GLU A 307 2.65 13.23 -2.60
N VAL A 308 3.35 13.86 -3.55
CA VAL A 308 2.92 15.13 -4.16
C VAL A 308 2.05 14.89 -5.39
N ARG A 309 0.96 15.65 -5.49
CA ARG A 309 -0.10 15.52 -6.49
C ARG A 309 -0.52 16.85 -7.11
N ALA A 310 -0.31 17.98 -6.42
CA ALA A 310 -0.80 19.28 -6.81
C ALA A 310 0.12 20.42 -6.32
N GLY A 311 -0.46 21.60 -6.08
CA GLY A 311 0.24 22.85 -5.82
C GLY A 311 1.16 22.87 -4.59
N GLU A 312 1.02 21.91 -3.66
CA GLU A 312 1.94 21.72 -2.54
C GLU A 312 3.39 21.41 -2.99
N ALA A 313 3.59 20.93 -4.22
CA ALA A 313 4.91 20.70 -4.79
C ALA A 313 5.78 21.97 -4.75
N PHE A 314 5.21 23.15 -5.01
CA PHE A 314 5.93 24.42 -4.93
C PHE A 314 6.42 24.71 -3.50
N ASP A 315 5.51 24.64 -2.52
CA ASP A 315 5.83 24.93 -1.12
C ASP A 315 6.85 23.91 -0.57
N MET A 316 6.76 22.65 -1.00
CA MET A 316 7.73 21.61 -0.67
C MET A 316 9.12 21.91 -1.24
N LEU A 317 9.24 22.28 -2.51
CA LEU A 317 10.53 22.64 -3.12
C LEU A 317 11.13 23.90 -2.47
N GLN A 318 10.28 24.85 -2.06
CA GLN A 318 10.73 26.01 -1.29
C GLN A 318 11.27 25.60 0.08
N ALA A 319 10.60 24.68 0.79
CA ALA A 319 11.11 24.15 2.05
C ALA A 319 12.50 23.49 1.88
N MET A 320 12.64 22.67 0.83
CA MET A 320 13.91 22.03 0.44
C MET A 320 15.06 23.00 0.15
N ASN A 321 14.76 24.20 -0.34
CA ASN A 321 15.75 25.25 -0.62
C ASN A 321 16.03 26.16 0.60
N THR A 322 15.20 26.11 1.64
CA THR A 322 15.22 27.07 2.77
C THR A 322 15.60 26.42 4.09
N GLY A 323 16.52 25.46 4.06
CA GLY A 323 17.13 24.87 5.26
C GLY A 323 16.42 23.63 5.80
N HIS A 324 15.52 23.02 5.03
CA HIS A 324 14.89 21.73 5.35
C HIS A 324 15.43 20.62 4.43
N ASP A 325 16.76 20.57 4.30
CA ASP A 325 17.47 19.62 3.45
C ASP A 325 17.30 18.18 3.97
N GLY A 326 17.44 17.21 3.06
CA GLY A 326 17.22 15.80 3.36
C GLY A 326 15.75 15.40 3.32
N SER A 327 14.89 16.28 2.81
CA SER A 327 13.48 16.02 2.59
C SER A 327 13.28 14.99 1.48
N MET A 328 12.23 14.19 1.61
CA MET A 328 11.91 13.12 0.64
C MET A 328 10.44 13.21 0.26
N THR A 329 10.14 12.84 -0.98
CA THR A 329 8.75 12.74 -1.44
C THR A 329 8.59 11.66 -2.49
N THR A 330 7.34 11.28 -2.77
CA THR A 330 7.02 10.39 -3.89
C THR A 330 6.16 11.07 -4.95
N VAL A 331 6.30 10.63 -6.20
CA VAL A 331 5.47 11.10 -7.32
C VAL A 331 5.15 9.94 -8.26
N HIS A 332 3.96 9.96 -8.86
CA HIS A 332 3.63 8.98 -9.90
C HIS A 332 4.31 9.37 -11.21
N ALA A 333 5.25 8.58 -11.71
CA ALA A 333 5.84 8.79 -13.03
C ALA A 333 6.43 7.50 -13.59
N ASN A 334 6.51 7.41 -14.91
CA ASN A 334 7.03 6.23 -15.61
C ASN A 334 8.55 6.28 -15.77
N THR A 335 9.13 7.48 -15.79
CA THR A 335 10.58 7.71 -15.90
C THR A 335 11.03 8.87 -14.99
N PRO A 336 12.33 8.96 -14.65
CA PRO A 336 12.89 10.11 -13.93
C PRO A 336 12.63 11.45 -14.63
N ARG A 337 12.66 11.48 -15.97
CA ARG A 337 12.40 12.70 -16.74
C ARG A 337 10.93 13.11 -16.67
N ASP A 338 10.02 12.15 -16.78
CA ASP A 338 8.58 12.40 -16.60
C ASP A 338 8.29 12.90 -15.18
N ALA A 339 9.00 12.39 -14.17
CA ALA A 339 8.86 12.82 -12.79
C ALA A 339 9.10 14.33 -12.65
N LEU A 340 10.17 14.85 -13.28
CA LEU A 340 10.44 16.29 -13.30
C LEU A 340 9.36 17.09 -14.02
N SER A 341 8.90 16.62 -15.18
CA SER A 341 7.81 17.28 -15.92
C SER A 341 6.51 17.32 -15.12
N ARG A 342 6.20 16.28 -14.35
CA ARG A 342 5.03 16.28 -13.47
C ARG A 342 5.16 17.24 -12.30
N VAL A 343 6.33 17.32 -11.67
CA VAL A 343 6.59 18.32 -10.63
C VAL A 343 6.47 19.74 -11.21
N GLU A 344 6.98 19.98 -12.42
CA GLU A 344 6.80 21.27 -13.13
C GLU A 344 5.32 21.62 -13.33
N GLN A 345 4.51 20.66 -13.78
CA GLN A 345 3.06 20.84 -13.91
C GLN A 345 2.37 21.14 -12.58
N MET A 346 2.75 20.42 -11.52
CA MET A 346 2.21 20.61 -10.16
C MET A 346 2.52 22.00 -9.60
N ILE A 347 3.70 22.54 -9.88
CA ILE A 347 4.03 23.94 -9.56
C ILE A 347 3.05 24.90 -10.25
N GLY A 348 2.70 24.65 -11.52
CA GLY A 348 1.68 25.42 -12.24
C GLY A 348 0.29 25.38 -11.60
N MET A 349 -0.04 24.31 -10.85
CA MET A 349 -1.29 24.17 -10.10
C MET A 349 -1.29 24.92 -8.76
N SER A 350 -0.16 25.51 -8.36
CA SER A 350 -0.05 26.26 -7.09
C SER A 350 -0.79 27.61 -7.11
N GLY A 351 -1.25 28.06 -8.29
CA GLY A 351 -1.86 29.37 -8.48
C GLY A 351 -0.87 30.54 -8.43
N ILE A 352 0.43 30.25 -8.36
CA ILE A 352 1.51 31.25 -8.44
C ILE A 352 1.91 31.39 -9.90
N ASP A 353 1.93 32.62 -10.40
CA ASP A 353 2.45 32.91 -11.74
C ASP A 353 3.98 32.81 -11.72
N ILE A 354 4.49 31.72 -12.28
CA ILE A 354 5.92 31.42 -12.36
C ILE A 354 6.25 30.96 -13.77
N SER A 355 7.32 31.51 -14.35
CA SER A 355 7.77 31.09 -15.67
C SER A 355 8.22 29.62 -15.65
N PRO A 356 8.04 28.85 -16.75
CA PRO A 356 8.53 27.47 -16.83
C PRO A 356 10.01 27.34 -16.49
N ARG A 357 10.83 28.30 -16.95
CA ARG A 357 12.26 28.36 -16.62
C ARG A 357 12.50 28.47 -15.12
N SER A 358 11.79 29.36 -14.45
CA SER A 358 11.89 29.56 -13.00
C SER A 358 11.42 28.34 -12.23
N ALA A 359 10.36 27.67 -12.68
CA ALA A 359 9.90 26.41 -12.09
C ALA A 359 10.97 25.32 -12.19
N ARG A 360 11.57 25.15 -13.38
CA ARG A 360 12.68 24.21 -13.58
C ARG A 360 13.91 24.56 -12.74
N ALA A 361 14.21 25.84 -12.58
CA ALA A 361 15.31 26.31 -11.72
C ALA A 361 15.06 25.96 -10.25
N GLN A 362 13.83 26.11 -9.76
CA GLN A 362 13.48 25.67 -8.41
C GLN A 362 13.61 24.17 -8.24
N ILE A 363 13.12 23.37 -9.21
CA ILE A 363 13.24 21.91 -9.19
C ILE A 363 14.71 21.49 -9.17
N ALA A 364 15.53 22.05 -10.06
CA ALA A 364 16.94 21.70 -10.18
C ALA A 364 17.80 22.12 -8.98
N SER A 365 17.41 23.21 -8.30
CA SER A 365 18.06 23.66 -7.06
C SER A 365 17.65 22.79 -5.86
N ALA A 366 16.37 22.43 -5.78
CA ALA A 366 15.83 21.75 -4.60
C ALA A 366 16.13 20.25 -4.59
N LEU A 367 16.00 19.57 -5.72
CA LEU A 367 16.14 18.10 -5.79
C LEU A 367 17.58 17.70 -6.13
N ASN A 368 18.10 16.68 -5.43
CA ASN A 368 19.44 16.18 -5.68
C ASN A 368 19.42 14.80 -6.35
N VAL A 369 18.53 13.91 -5.91
CA VAL A 369 18.47 12.52 -6.38
C VAL A 369 17.05 12.14 -6.77
N ILE A 370 16.90 11.46 -7.89
CA ILE A 370 15.67 10.82 -8.33
C ILE A 370 15.86 9.30 -8.26
N VAL A 371 14.96 8.61 -7.58
CA VAL A 371 14.96 7.14 -7.50
C VAL A 371 13.72 6.62 -8.21
N GLN A 372 13.91 5.89 -9.31
CA GLN A 372 12.81 5.27 -10.04
C GLN A 372 12.58 3.86 -9.52
N VAL A 373 11.34 3.53 -9.20
CA VAL A 373 10.88 2.18 -8.88
C VAL A 373 9.81 1.72 -9.87
N GLY A 374 9.69 0.41 -10.04
CA GLY A 374 8.72 -0.19 -10.94
C GLY A 374 8.23 -1.55 -10.46
N ARG A 375 6.98 -1.85 -10.84
CA ARG A 375 6.44 -3.21 -10.76
C ARG A 375 6.62 -3.85 -12.13
N LEU A 376 7.41 -4.91 -12.19
CA LEU A 376 7.71 -5.63 -13.41
C LEU A 376 6.57 -6.61 -13.75
N ALA A 377 6.61 -7.17 -14.96
CA ALA A 377 5.56 -8.06 -15.46
C ALA A 377 5.40 -9.37 -14.65
N ASP A 378 6.46 -9.80 -13.97
CA ASP A 378 6.45 -10.93 -13.04
C ASP A 378 5.82 -10.59 -11.67
N GLY A 379 5.37 -9.34 -11.50
CA GLY A 379 4.80 -8.82 -10.26
C GLY A 379 5.85 -8.33 -9.24
N ARG A 380 7.14 -8.56 -9.48
CA ARG A 380 8.21 -8.11 -8.57
C ARG A 380 8.36 -6.59 -8.63
N ARG A 381 8.55 -6.00 -7.46
CA ARG A 381 8.88 -4.57 -7.32
C ARG A 381 10.39 -4.43 -7.29
N ARG A 382 10.95 -3.57 -8.14
CA ARG A 382 12.39 -3.32 -8.20
C ARG A 382 12.68 -1.82 -8.31
N LEU A 383 13.83 -1.43 -7.76
CA LEU A 383 14.46 -0.17 -8.11
C LEU A 383 14.93 -0.26 -9.57
N LEU A 384 14.56 0.69 -10.41
CA LEU A 384 14.89 0.70 -11.84
C LEU A 384 16.04 1.63 -12.18
N SER A 385 16.13 2.79 -11.54
CA SER A 385 17.27 3.69 -11.69
C SER A 385 17.49 4.60 -10.48
N ILE A 386 18.73 5.07 -10.34
CA ILE A 386 19.10 6.18 -9.46
C ILE A 386 19.77 7.23 -10.34
N SER A 387 19.22 8.44 -10.36
CA SER A 387 19.75 9.56 -11.13
C SER A 387 20.05 10.74 -10.22
N GLU A 388 21.17 11.42 -10.45
CA GLU A 388 21.49 12.69 -9.80
C GLU A 388 21.09 13.85 -10.71
N ILE A 389 20.51 14.89 -10.13
CA ILE A 389 20.26 16.17 -10.81
C ILE A 389 21.53 17.00 -10.70
N THR A 390 22.07 17.42 -11.85
CA THR A 390 23.35 18.12 -11.95
C THR A 390 23.24 19.63 -12.14
N GLY A 391 22.01 20.15 -12.21
CA GLY A 391 21.68 21.55 -12.40
C GLY A 391 20.81 21.78 -13.65
N MET A 392 21.03 22.90 -14.33
CA MET A 392 20.35 23.25 -15.58
C MET A 392 21.33 23.73 -16.64
N GLU A 393 21.02 23.41 -17.89
CA GLU A 393 21.67 23.98 -19.06
C GLU A 393 20.60 24.62 -19.95
N GLY A 394 20.63 25.95 -20.05
CA GLY A 394 19.56 26.71 -20.68
C GLY A 394 18.20 26.48 -19.99
N GLU A 395 17.29 25.83 -20.71
CA GLU A 395 15.92 25.53 -20.28
C GLU A 395 15.73 24.08 -19.80
N VAL A 396 16.80 23.27 -19.81
CA VAL A 396 16.73 21.82 -19.55
C VAL A 396 17.39 21.50 -18.22
N ILE A 397 16.67 20.78 -17.36
CA ILE A 397 17.26 20.19 -16.15
C ILE A 397 18.18 19.04 -16.57
N THR A 398 19.45 19.13 -16.17
CA THR A 398 20.46 18.13 -16.47
C THR A 398 20.48 17.07 -15.37
N MET A 399 20.62 15.81 -15.78
CA MET A 399 20.68 14.67 -14.88
C MET A 399 21.68 13.64 -15.38
N GLN A 400 22.25 12.89 -14.46
CA GLN A 400 23.15 11.78 -14.76
C GLN A 400 22.65 10.52 -14.04
N GLU A 401 22.43 9.45 -14.80
CA GLU A 401 22.02 8.15 -14.26
C GLU A 401 23.24 7.46 -13.66
N ILE A 402 23.16 7.06 -12.40
CA ILE A 402 24.26 6.44 -11.63
C ILE A 402 24.15 4.92 -11.69
N PHE A 403 22.93 4.41 -11.52
CA PHE A 403 22.61 3.00 -11.55
C PHE A 403 21.35 2.78 -12.36
N ARG A 404 21.26 1.62 -13.01
CA ARG A 404 20.05 1.17 -13.71
C ARG A 404 19.85 -0.33 -13.65
N PHE A 405 18.61 -0.75 -13.76
CA PHE A 405 18.22 -2.13 -14.02
C PHE A 405 18.07 -2.37 -15.52
N LYS A 406 18.92 -3.23 -16.07
CA LYS A 406 18.90 -3.59 -17.49
C LYS A 406 18.10 -4.87 -17.70
N LEU A 407 16.95 -4.72 -18.35
CA LEU A 407 16.11 -5.84 -18.76
C LEU A 407 16.79 -6.60 -19.91
N THR A 408 17.02 -7.90 -19.75
CA THR A 408 17.63 -8.76 -20.78
C THR A 408 16.63 -9.73 -21.42
N GLY A 409 15.44 -9.89 -20.85
CA GLY A 409 14.37 -10.70 -21.42
C GLY A 409 13.43 -11.26 -20.36
N ARG A 410 12.75 -12.36 -20.70
CA ARG A 410 11.95 -13.17 -19.79
C ARG A 410 12.36 -14.64 -19.95
N ASP A 411 12.19 -15.44 -18.91
CA ASP A 411 12.31 -16.90 -19.03
C ASP A 411 11.00 -17.57 -19.45
N GLU A 412 11.04 -18.89 -19.56
CA GLU A 412 9.91 -19.74 -19.98
C GLU A 412 8.72 -19.66 -19.01
N ASP A 413 8.98 -19.37 -17.73
CA ASP A 413 7.96 -19.18 -16.69
C ASP A 413 7.40 -17.74 -16.65
N GLY A 414 7.82 -16.89 -17.59
CA GLY A 414 7.42 -15.48 -17.66
C GLY A 414 8.08 -14.58 -16.62
N MET A 415 9.09 -15.07 -15.88
CA MET A 415 9.84 -14.28 -14.91
C MET A 415 10.80 -13.33 -15.62
N VAL A 416 11.03 -12.16 -15.02
CA VAL A 416 11.85 -11.13 -15.64
C VAL A 416 13.35 -11.41 -15.43
N ARG A 417 14.09 -11.51 -16.55
CA ARG A 417 15.55 -11.58 -16.58
C ARG A 417 16.15 -10.19 -16.79
N GLY A 418 17.11 -9.86 -15.94
CA GLY A 418 17.86 -8.61 -16.01
C GLY A 418 18.87 -8.52 -14.88
N HIS A 419 19.72 -7.50 -14.92
CA HIS A 419 20.73 -7.25 -13.90
C HIS A 419 20.82 -5.76 -13.61
N PHE A 420 21.35 -5.41 -12.45
CA PHE A 420 21.69 -4.04 -12.10
C PHE A 420 23.11 -3.75 -12.54
N GLU A 421 23.32 -2.56 -13.09
CA GLU A 421 24.64 -2.08 -13.48
C GLU A 421 24.82 -0.63 -13.02
N ALA A 422 26.05 -0.29 -12.59
CA ALA A 422 26.47 1.10 -12.47
C ALA A 422 26.78 1.64 -13.87
N THR A 423 26.59 2.93 -14.09
CA THR A 423 26.83 3.56 -15.41
C THR A 423 28.28 4.00 -15.61
N GLY A 424 29.14 3.89 -14.59
CA GLY A 424 30.49 4.46 -14.59
C GLY A 424 30.56 5.91 -14.12
N ILE A 425 29.42 6.55 -13.90
CA ILE A 425 29.35 7.93 -13.43
C ILE A 425 29.62 7.99 -11.93
N ARG A 426 30.65 8.76 -11.56
CA ARG A 426 30.86 9.14 -10.16
C ARG A 426 29.96 10.33 -9.82
N PRO A 427 29.06 10.21 -8.83
CA PRO A 427 28.13 11.29 -8.51
C PRO A 427 28.86 12.54 -8.03
N LYS A 428 28.33 13.72 -8.36
CA LYS A 428 28.87 15.00 -7.85
C LYS A 428 28.67 15.09 -6.34
N PHE A 429 27.54 14.58 -5.83
CA PHE A 429 27.24 14.61 -4.41
C PHE A 429 28.26 13.90 -3.50
N MET A 430 29.21 13.15 -4.06
CA MET A 430 30.29 12.48 -3.34
C MET A 430 31.16 13.46 -2.53
N SER A 431 31.36 14.69 -2.99
CA SER A 431 32.08 15.72 -2.22
C SER A 431 31.36 16.00 -0.90
N GLU A 432 30.05 16.19 -0.95
CA GLU A 432 29.24 16.56 0.20
C GLU A 432 28.97 15.36 1.12
N LEU A 433 29.04 14.13 0.60
CA LEU A 433 29.16 12.94 1.46
C LEU A 433 30.44 13.03 2.29
N THR A 434 31.56 13.33 1.64
CA THR A 434 32.89 13.42 2.29
C THR A 434 32.93 14.54 3.32
N ASP A 435 32.36 15.71 3.01
CA ASP A 435 32.25 16.85 3.94
C ASP A 435 31.46 16.51 5.21
N ARG A 436 30.58 15.50 5.11
CA ARG A 436 29.80 14.97 6.23
C ARG A 436 30.41 13.70 6.85
N GLY A 437 31.65 13.36 6.48
CA GLY A 437 32.37 12.19 7.00
C GLY A 437 31.88 10.85 6.46
N ILE A 438 31.07 10.84 5.40
CA ILE A 438 30.52 9.63 4.78
C ILE A 438 31.41 9.24 3.59
N ASN A 439 32.13 8.13 3.72
CA ASN A 439 33.00 7.61 2.67
C ASN A 439 32.36 6.41 1.98
N LEU A 440 32.13 6.52 0.68
CA LEU A 440 31.68 5.41 -0.17
C LEU A 440 32.84 4.86 -1.01
N PRO A 441 33.01 3.54 -1.11
CA PRO A 441 34.04 2.94 -1.95
C PRO A 441 33.79 3.27 -3.43
N ALA A 442 34.85 3.68 -4.14
CA ALA A 442 34.77 4.05 -5.55
C ALA A 442 34.34 2.88 -6.45
N ASP A 443 34.61 1.64 -6.03
CA ASP A 443 34.24 0.43 -6.76
C ASP A 443 32.73 0.26 -6.93
N LEU A 444 31.90 0.91 -6.10
CA LEU A 444 30.44 0.88 -6.23
C LEU A 444 29.95 1.43 -7.58
N PHE A 445 30.73 2.28 -8.23
CA PHE A 445 30.34 2.96 -9.47
C PHE A 445 30.97 2.34 -10.72
N ARG A 446 31.67 1.20 -10.61
CA ARG A 446 32.30 0.54 -11.76
C ARG A 446 31.27 -0.14 -12.65
N PRO A 447 31.27 0.07 -13.98
CA PRO A 447 30.31 -0.55 -14.90
C PRO A 447 30.35 -2.08 -14.90
N ASP A 448 31.54 -2.66 -14.70
CA ASP A 448 31.76 -4.11 -14.77
C ASP A 448 31.43 -4.83 -13.46
N ALA A 449 31.14 -4.09 -12.39
CA ALA A 449 30.67 -4.68 -11.15
C ALA A 449 29.21 -5.10 -11.34
N VAL A 450 28.94 -6.40 -11.44
CA VAL A 450 27.56 -6.89 -11.37
C VAL A 450 27.02 -6.52 -10.00
N VAL A 451 26.05 -5.62 -9.98
CA VAL A 451 25.41 -5.15 -8.76
C VAL A 451 24.40 -6.23 -8.36
N GLN A 452 24.85 -7.23 -7.58
CA GLN A 452 24.00 -8.32 -7.08
C GLN A 452 23.25 -7.92 -5.81
#